data_AF-A0A4R5E089-F1
#
_entry.id   AF-A0A4R5E089-F1
#
_cell.length_a   1.000
_cell.length_b   1.000
_cell.length_c   1.000
_cell.angle_alpha   90.00
_cell.angle_beta   90.00
_cell.angle_gamma   90.00
#
_symmetry.space_group_name_H-M   'P 1'
#
loop_
_entity.id
_entity.type
_entity.pdbx_description
1 polymer ?
#
loop_
_entity_poly.entity_id
_entity_poly.type
_entity_poly.pdbx_seq_one_letter_code
_entity_poly.pdbx_strand_id
1 'polypeptide(L)'
;SIQDELARLLAPVTPREAQVAWYSTVRREWLSGSEVDGAYWYENLRQTVWFASAVSALAESGHRFFVEASAHPVLQIGTRETLEESGGEAVSVGTLRRDDGGLRRLWASAAELWVRG
;
A
#
# COMPACT_ATOMS: atom_id res chain seq x y z
N SER A 1 26.96 -6.53 -8.59
CA SER A 1 25.61 -6.64 -9.19
C SER A 1 24.74 -5.51 -8.64
N ILE A 2 23.53 -5.30 -9.17
CA ILE A 2 22.60 -4.30 -8.60
C ILE A 2 22.24 -4.62 -7.14
N GLN A 3 22.26 -5.91 -6.76
CA GLN A 3 22.08 -6.36 -5.37
C GLN A 3 23.18 -5.81 -4.45
N ASP A 4 24.44 -5.96 -4.83
CA ASP A 4 25.58 -5.50 -4.02
C ASP A 4 25.64 -3.97 -3.92
N GLU A 5 25.21 -3.29 -4.98
CA GLU A 5 25.11 -1.84 -5.00
C GLU A 5 24.02 -1.33 -4.04
N LEU A 6 22.82 -1.91 -4.11
CA LEU A 6 21.72 -1.60 -3.18
C LEU A 6 22.10 -1.92 -1.74
N ALA A 7 22.74 -3.07 -1.49
CA ALA A 7 23.19 -3.44 -0.15
C ALA A 7 24.14 -2.40 0.45
N ARG A 8 25.08 -1.87 -0.35
CA ARG A 8 25.98 -0.79 0.10
C ARG A 8 25.26 0.53 0.33
N LEU A 9 24.37 0.93 -0.57
CA LEU A 9 23.62 2.18 -0.45
C LEU A 9 22.66 2.18 0.75
N LEU A 10 22.07 1.03 1.06
CA LEU A 10 21.11 0.87 2.14
C LEU A 10 21.74 0.43 3.47
N ALA A 11 23.06 0.17 3.52
CA ALA A 11 23.77 -0.21 4.75
C ALA A 11 23.54 0.76 5.94
N PRO A 12 23.40 2.09 5.75
CA PRO A 12 23.11 3.01 6.84
C PRO A 12 21.67 2.98 7.37
N VAL A 13 20.74 2.33 6.64
CA VAL A 13 19.32 2.26 7.04
C VAL A 13 19.18 1.31 8.22
N THR A 14 18.67 1.83 9.34
CA THR A 14 18.34 1.03 10.53
C THR A 14 16.82 0.94 10.67
N PRO A 15 16.19 -0.18 10.31
CA PRO A 15 14.75 -0.35 10.43
C PRO A 15 14.31 -0.28 11.90
N ARG A 16 13.04 0.07 12.11
CA ARG A 16 12.42 0.18 13.43
C ARG A 16 11.08 -0.53 13.43
N GLU A 17 10.60 -0.83 14.62
CA GLU A 17 9.25 -1.36 14.79
C GLU A 17 8.20 -0.42 14.17
N ALA A 18 7.30 -1.01 13.39
CA ALA A 18 6.23 -0.28 12.72
C ALA A 18 5.16 0.10 13.74
N GLN A 19 4.82 1.38 13.80
CA GLN A 19 3.73 1.89 14.66
C GLN A 19 2.34 1.66 14.05
N VAL A 20 2.30 1.39 12.75
CA VAL A 20 1.10 1.04 11.99
C VAL A 20 1.36 -0.33 11.37
N ALA A 21 0.36 -1.20 11.41
CA ALA A 21 0.49 -2.56 10.89
C ALA A 21 0.92 -2.55 9.41
N TRP A 22 1.97 -3.31 9.09
CA TRP A 22 2.54 -3.37 7.75
C TRP A 22 2.29 -4.75 7.14
N TYR A 23 1.44 -4.83 6.13
CA TYR A 23 1.29 -6.06 5.33
C TYR A 23 2.18 -6.01 4.09
N SER A 24 3.12 -6.96 3.98
CA SER A 24 4.08 -7.02 2.87
C SER A 24 3.42 -7.56 1.61
N THR A 25 3.46 -6.81 0.51
CA THR A 25 3.01 -7.30 -0.81
C THR A 25 3.95 -8.32 -1.44
N VAL A 26 5.17 -8.47 -0.91
CA VAL A 26 6.19 -9.36 -1.48
C VAL A 26 6.21 -10.68 -0.72
N ARG A 27 6.21 -10.61 0.61
CA ARG A 27 6.19 -11.78 1.49
C ARG A 27 4.78 -12.30 1.79
N ARG A 28 3.74 -11.47 1.60
CA ARG A 28 2.33 -11.77 1.87
C ARG A 28 2.08 -12.12 3.34
N GLU A 29 2.70 -11.36 4.23
CA GLU A 29 2.59 -11.52 5.68
C GLU A 29 2.68 -10.17 6.39
N TRP A 30 2.25 -10.15 7.65
CA TRP A 30 2.42 -9.01 8.54
C TRP A 30 3.89 -8.89 8.96
N LEU A 31 4.46 -7.70 8.83
CA LEU A 31 5.82 -7.39 9.25
C LEU A 31 5.82 -6.64 10.58
N SER A 32 6.86 -6.88 11.38
CA SER A 32 7.14 -6.07 12.58
C SER A 32 7.72 -4.70 12.22
N GLY A 33 8.31 -4.57 11.03
CA GLY A 33 9.02 -3.38 10.53
C GLY A 33 10.53 -3.41 10.78
N SER A 34 10.99 -4.13 11.81
CA SER A 34 12.41 -4.25 12.14
C SER A 34 13.21 -5.07 11.13
N GLU A 35 12.54 -5.90 10.33
CA GLU A 35 13.10 -6.75 9.28
C GLU A 35 13.18 -6.09 7.89
N VAL A 36 12.77 -4.82 7.75
CA VAL A 36 12.70 -4.09 6.46
C VAL A 36 14.05 -3.43 6.13
N ASP A 37 15.10 -4.24 6.07
CA ASP A 37 16.48 -3.82 5.81
C ASP A 37 16.81 -3.73 4.29
N GLY A 38 18.07 -3.49 3.96
CA GLY A 38 18.52 -3.44 2.56
C GLY A 38 18.26 -4.73 1.78
N ALA A 39 18.26 -5.89 2.43
CA ALA A 39 17.94 -7.17 1.80
C ALA A 39 16.44 -7.26 1.48
N TYR A 40 15.57 -6.80 2.37
CA TYR A 40 14.13 -6.69 2.09
C TYR A 40 13.85 -5.76 0.91
N TRP A 41 14.50 -4.60 0.82
CA TRP A 41 14.29 -3.69 -0.30
C TRP A 41 14.77 -4.26 -1.63
N TYR A 42 15.86 -5.02 -1.63
CA TYR A 42 16.27 -5.76 -2.81
C TYR A 42 15.28 -6.88 -3.17
N GLU A 43 14.76 -7.61 -2.18
CA GLU A 43 13.71 -8.61 -2.38
C GLU A 43 12.46 -7.97 -3.01
N ASN A 44 12.01 -6.81 -2.50
CA ASN A 44 10.89 -6.05 -3.03
C ASN A 44 11.10 -5.61 -4.47
N LEU A 45 12.32 -5.19 -4.81
CA LEU A 45 12.69 -4.83 -6.17
C LEU A 45 12.72 -6.05 -7.11
N ARG A 46 13.14 -7.22 -6.61
CA ARG A 46 13.46 -8.38 -7.44
C ARG A 46 12.32 -9.38 -7.59
N GLN A 47 11.44 -9.47 -6.61
CA GLN A 47 10.34 -10.44 -6.54
C GLN A 47 9.02 -9.83 -7.00
N THR A 48 8.03 -10.68 -7.27
CA THR A 48 6.69 -10.25 -7.68
C THR A 48 6.00 -9.46 -6.55
N VAL A 49 5.38 -8.34 -6.91
CA VAL A 49 4.49 -7.58 -6.03
C VAL A 49 3.09 -8.20 -6.10
N TRP A 50 2.69 -8.93 -5.06
CA TRP A 50 1.39 -9.60 -4.95
C TRP A 50 0.31 -8.65 -4.44
N PHE A 51 0.04 -7.57 -5.16
CA PHE A 51 -0.86 -6.50 -4.73
C PHE A 51 -2.31 -6.98 -4.49
N ALA A 52 -2.91 -7.67 -5.47
CA ALA A 52 -4.27 -8.21 -5.31
C ALA A 52 -4.38 -9.18 -4.13
N SER A 53 -3.38 -10.05 -3.95
CA SER A 53 -3.33 -10.96 -2.79
C SER A 53 -3.30 -10.20 -1.47
N ALA A 54 -2.57 -9.08 -1.38
CA ALA A 54 -2.53 -8.26 -0.18
C ALA A 54 -3.87 -7.55 0.07
N VAL A 55 -4.51 -7.02 -0.96
CA VAL A 55 -5.84 -6.40 -0.83
C VAL A 55 -6.88 -7.42 -0.35
N SER A 56 -6.90 -8.63 -0.94
CA SER A 56 -7.79 -9.72 -0.51
C SER A 56 -7.55 -10.10 0.94
N ALA A 57 -6.29 -10.35 1.33
CA ALA A 57 -5.93 -10.71 2.69
C ALA A 57 -6.35 -9.65 3.72
N LEU A 58 -6.18 -8.36 3.40
CA LEU A 58 -6.62 -7.26 4.25
C LEU A 58 -8.15 -7.18 4.35
N ALA A 59 -8.86 -7.38 3.25
CA ALA A 59 -10.33 -7.40 3.24
C ALA A 59 -10.88 -8.57 4.07
N GLU A 60 -10.32 -9.77 3.89
CA GLU A 60 -10.64 -10.98 4.66
C GLU A 60 -10.35 -10.80 6.15
N SER A 61 -9.31 -10.03 6.50
CA SER A 61 -8.99 -9.68 7.89
C SER A 61 -9.87 -8.55 8.46
N GLY A 62 -10.90 -8.11 7.73
CA GLY A 62 -11.89 -7.14 8.20
C GLY A 62 -11.61 -5.68 7.84
N HIS A 63 -10.59 -5.36 7.03
CA HIS A 63 -10.38 -3.99 6.57
C HIS A 63 -11.45 -3.61 5.54
N ARG A 64 -12.17 -2.51 5.81
CA ARG A 64 -13.30 -2.04 5.00
C ARG A 64 -12.99 -0.81 4.14
N PHE A 65 -11.90 -0.11 4.42
CA PHE A 65 -11.56 1.16 3.77
C PHE A 65 -10.13 1.15 3.24
N PHE A 66 -9.98 1.41 1.95
CA PHE A 66 -8.71 1.43 1.23
C PHE A 66 -8.49 2.83 0.65
N VAL A 67 -7.45 3.52 1.13
CA VAL A 67 -7.13 4.89 0.70
C VAL A 67 -5.82 4.90 -0.08
N GLU A 68 -5.87 5.31 -1.34
CA GLU A 68 -4.67 5.50 -2.16
C GLU A 68 -4.06 6.90 -1.92
N ALA A 69 -2.94 6.95 -1.20
CA ALA A 69 -2.15 8.15 -0.97
C ALA A 69 -1.18 8.39 -2.15
N SER A 70 -1.64 9.08 -3.19
CA SER A 70 -0.87 9.31 -4.42
C SER A 70 -1.24 10.63 -5.09
N ALA A 71 -0.37 11.13 -5.98
CA ALA A 71 -0.63 12.33 -6.78
C ALA A 71 -1.75 12.12 -7.83
N HIS A 72 -2.07 10.86 -8.15
CA HIS A 72 -3.12 10.45 -9.08
C HIS A 72 -3.46 8.98 -8.85
N PRO A 73 -4.76 8.61 -8.74
CA PRO A 73 -5.14 7.24 -8.42
C PRO A 73 -4.81 6.30 -9.58
N VAL A 74 -3.93 5.33 -9.33
CA VAL A 74 -3.56 4.28 -10.30
C VAL A 74 -3.85 2.88 -9.77
N LEU A 75 -4.00 2.71 -8.45
CA LEU A 75 -4.27 1.43 -7.81
C LEU A 75 -5.77 1.20 -7.60
N GLN A 76 -6.57 2.26 -7.59
CA GLN A 76 -8.00 2.22 -7.28
C GLN A 76 -8.80 1.18 -8.10
N ILE A 77 -8.52 1.04 -9.39
CA ILE A 77 -9.22 0.07 -10.26
C ILE A 77 -8.92 -1.35 -9.78
N GLY A 78 -7.64 -1.73 -9.69
CA GLY A 78 -7.26 -3.08 -9.26
C GLY A 78 -7.67 -3.39 -7.81
N THR A 79 -7.69 -2.38 -6.93
CA THR A 79 -8.25 -2.52 -5.58
C THR A 79 -9.74 -2.85 -5.65
N ARG A 80 -10.55 -2.11 -6.42
CA ARG A 80 -12.00 -2.35 -6.52
C ARG A 80 -12.31 -3.73 -7.10
N GLU A 81 -11.65 -4.09 -8.20
CA GLU A 81 -11.82 -5.42 -8.82
C GLU A 81 -11.55 -6.54 -7.80
N THR A 82 -10.46 -6.44 -7.02
CA THR A 82 -10.14 -7.43 -5.99
C THR A 82 -11.20 -7.48 -4.86
N LEU A 83 -11.74 -6.32 -4.48
CA LEU A 83 -12.76 -6.23 -3.41
C LEU A 83 -14.13 -6.77 -3.86
N GLU A 84 -14.47 -6.57 -5.13
CA GLU A 84 -15.69 -7.12 -5.74
C GLU A 84 -15.64 -8.65 -5.80
N GLU A 85 -14.48 -9.23 -6.17
CA GLU A 85 -14.26 -10.68 -6.20
C GLU A 85 -14.34 -11.33 -4.82
N SER A 86 -13.93 -10.63 -3.77
CA SER A 86 -14.01 -11.09 -2.39
C SER A 86 -15.40 -10.91 -1.75
N GLY A 87 -16.39 -10.43 -2.53
CA GLY A 87 -17.78 -10.26 -2.09
C GLY A 87 -17.98 -9.17 -1.03
N GLY A 88 -17.01 -8.25 -0.91
CA GLY A 88 -16.97 -7.26 0.17
C GLY A 88 -17.64 -5.94 -0.19
N GLU A 89 -18.25 -5.30 0.81
CA GLU A 89 -18.71 -3.89 0.76
C GLU A 89 -17.57 -2.91 1.11
N ALA A 90 -16.35 -3.21 0.69
CA ALA A 90 -15.19 -2.39 1.01
C ALA A 90 -15.09 -1.18 0.08
N VAL A 91 -14.68 -0.04 0.63
CA VAL A 91 -14.63 1.24 -0.07
C VAL A 91 -13.19 1.54 -0.47
N SER A 92 -13.00 1.92 -1.74
CA SER A 92 -11.71 2.41 -2.24
C SER A 92 -11.81 3.83 -2.77
N VAL A 93 -10.98 4.72 -2.21
CA VAL A 93 -10.86 6.14 -2.59
C VAL A 93 -9.41 6.52 -2.88
N GLY A 94 -9.21 7.51 -3.76
CA GLY A 94 -7.91 8.14 -3.99
C GLY A 94 -7.81 9.50 -3.30
N THR A 95 -6.60 10.03 -3.16
CA THR A 95 -6.36 11.32 -2.50
C THR A 95 -6.29 12.50 -3.46
N LEU A 96 -5.37 12.50 -4.43
CA LEU A 96 -5.19 13.58 -5.41
C LEU A 96 -5.41 13.10 -6.84
N ARG A 97 -5.51 14.01 -7.81
CA ARG A 97 -5.61 13.67 -9.23
C ARG A 97 -4.66 14.54 -10.06
N ARG A 98 -4.16 14.00 -11.17
CA ARG A 98 -3.43 14.78 -12.18
C ARG A 98 -4.24 16.02 -12.55
N ASP A 99 -3.56 17.17 -12.56
CA ASP A 99 -4.11 18.50 -12.86
C ASP A 99 -5.20 19.00 -11.88
N ASP A 100 -5.45 18.28 -10.78
CA ASP A 100 -6.40 18.63 -9.71
C ASP A 100 -5.81 18.20 -8.36
N GLY A 101 -4.78 18.94 -7.93
CA GLY A 101 -4.09 18.73 -6.66
C GLY A 101 -4.53 19.71 -5.56
N GLY A 102 -3.80 19.67 -4.44
CA GLY A 102 -3.94 20.62 -3.33
C GLY A 102 -5.07 20.29 -2.34
N LEU A 103 -5.22 21.17 -1.33
CA LEU A 103 -6.07 20.91 -0.17
C LEU A 103 -7.55 20.74 -0.53
N ARG A 104 -8.06 21.47 -1.53
CA ARG A 104 -9.47 21.34 -1.93
C ARG A 104 -9.80 19.94 -2.42
N ARG A 105 -8.96 19.37 -3.29
CA ARG A 105 -9.11 17.99 -3.78
C ARG A 105 -8.98 16.99 -2.62
N LEU A 106 -7.98 17.17 -1.76
CA LEU A 106 -7.77 16.30 -0.60
C LEU A 106 -9.01 16.27 0.32
N TRP A 107 -9.57 17.44 0.64
CA TRP A 107 -10.78 17.54 1.44
C TRP A 107 -12.01 16.94 0.76
N ALA A 108 -12.14 17.08 -0.56
CA ALA A 108 -13.19 16.43 -1.32
C ALA A 108 -13.06 14.90 -1.26
N SER A 109 -11.85 14.34 -1.38
CA SER A 109 -11.61 12.91 -1.21
C SER A 109 -11.87 12.41 0.22
N ALA A 110 -11.51 13.21 1.23
CA ALA A 110 -11.83 12.90 2.62
C ALA A 110 -13.35 12.90 2.88
N ALA A 111 -14.08 13.85 2.28
CA ALA A 111 -15.54 13.89 2.33
C ALA A 111 -16.16 12.68 1.60
N GLU A 112 -15.59 12.25 0.46
CA GLU A 112 -16.02 11.04 -0.25
C GLU A 112 -15.87 9.78 0.61
N LEU A 113 -14.79 9.67 1.38
CA LEU A 113 -14.63 8.59 2.35
C LEU A 113 -15.68 8.70 3.46
N TRP A 114 -15.77 9.87 4.10
CA TRP A 114 -16.66 10.14 5.22
C TRP A 114 -18.13 9.77 4.96
N VAL A 115 -18.66 10.07 3.76
CA VAL A 115 -20.06 9.75 3.42
C VAL A 115 -20.31 8.25 3.17
N ARG A 116 -19.25 7.44 3.10
CA ARG A 116 -19.31 5.99 2.93
C ARG A 116 -18.99 5.19 4.20
N GLY A 117 -18.71 5.87 5.32
CA GLY A 117 -18.41 5.27 6.63
C GLY A 117 -16.93 5.24 6.97
#